data_AF-A0A9J5X8I6-F1
#
_entry.id   AF-A0A9J5X8I6-F1
#
_cell.length_a   1.000
_cell.length_b   1.000
_cell.length_c   1.000
_cell.angle_alpha   90.00
_cell.angle_beta   90.00
_cell.angle_gamma   90.00
#
_symmetry.space_group_name_H-M   'P 1'
#
loop_
_entity.id
_entity.type
_entity.pdbx_description
1 polymer ?
#
loop_
_entity_poly.entity_id
_entity_poly.type
_entity_poly.pdbx_seq_one_letter_code
_entity_poly.pdbx_strand_id
1 'polypeptide(L)'
;MLQLFGNDASVMFSLPQLELDLLKPLKQDEGILLSGCQADEECQDVGGIENENQAYGAFSHAILLVLEKNCGPISYRELVMKSRYVLENDEQIKTQHPCLYCSDENARAFFLCQG
;
A
#
# COMPACT_ATOMS: atom_id res chain seq x y z
N MET A 1 6.24 14.45 -25.25
CA MET A 1 5.14 13.71 -24.60
C MET A 1 5.72 12.36 -24.18
N LEU A 2 6.03 12.18 -22.91
CA LEU A 2 6.57 10.92 -22.38
C LEU A 2 5.40 9.95 -22.20
N GLN A 3 5.32 8.88 -22.99
CA GLN A 3 4.50 7.74 -22.63
C GLN A 3 5.16 7.06 -21.45
N LEU A 4 4.76 7.46 -20.24
CA LEU A 4 5.21 6.81 -19.03
C LEU A 4 4.48 5.45 -18.96
N PHE A 5 5.25 4.38 -19.16
CA PHE A 5 4.90 2.97 -19.01
C PHE A 5 4.10 2.25 -20.12
N GLY A 6 3.32 2.90 -20.99
CA GLY A 6 2.79 2.28 -22.23
C GLY A 6 2.33 0.80 -22.10
N ASN A 7 2.85 -0.08 -22.96
CA ASN A 7 2.58 -1.53 -22.90
C ASN A 7 3.24 -2.24 -21.69
N ASP A 8 4.22 -1.60 -21.05
CA ASP A 8 4.91 -2.12 -19.87
C ASP A 8 4.18 -1.77 -18.55
N ALA A 9 3.10 -0.98 -18.62
CA ALA A 9 2.34 -0.57 -17.44
C ALA A 9 1.60 -1.74 -16.77
N SER A 10 1.21 -2.73 -17.56
CA SER A 10 0.56 -3.95 -17.08
C SER A 10 0.57 -4.99 -18.18
N VAL A 11 0.63 -6.27 -17.79
CA VAL A 11 0.36 -7.38 -18.71
C VAL A 11 -0.99 -7.24 -19.42
N MET A 12 -1.96 -6.56 -18.79
CA MET A 12 -3.27 -6.25 -19.39
C MET A 12 -3.17 -5.43 -20.68
N PHE A 13 -2.11 -4.62 -20.83
CA PHE A 13 -1.88 -3.77 -22.01
C PHE A 13 -0.95 -4.42 -23.04
N SER A 14 -0.22 -5.48 -22.66
CA SER A 14 0.68 -6.22 -23.55
C SER A 14 0.05 -7.49 -24.14
N LEU A 15 -0.97 -8.05 -23.49
CA LEU A 15 -1.57 -9.32 -23.88
C LEU A 15 -2.60 -9.14 -25.02
N PRO A 16 -2.62 -10.03 -26.03
CA PRO A 16 -3.72 -10.12 -26.97
C PRO A 16 -5.06 -10.33 -26.25
N GLN A 17 -6.14 -9.76 -26.77
CA GLN A 17 -7.49 -9.83 -26.18
C GLN A 17 -7.91 -11.28 -25.83
N LEU A 18 -7.54 -12.25 -26.68
CA LEU A 18 -7.82 -13.67 -26.47
C LEU A 18 -7.12 -14.24 -25.23
N GLU A 19 -5.92 -13.78 -24.89
CA GLU A 19 -5.19 -14.18 -23.68
C GLU A 19 -5.72 -13.44 -22.44
N LEU A 20 -6.23 -12.22 -22.63
CA LEU A 20 -6.92 -11.48 -21.58
C LEU A 20 -8.23 -12.16 -21.17
N ASP A 21 -8.97 -12.70 -22.13
CA ASP A 21 -10.19 -13.48 -21.88
C ASP A 21 -9.91 -14.82 -21.16
N LEU A 22 -8.65 -15.30 -21.19
CA LEU A 22 -8.20 -16.46 -20.42
C LEU A 22 -7.81 -16.10 -18.97
N LEU A 23 -7.54 -14.82 -18.67
CA LEU A 23 -7.36 -14.36 -17.31
C LEU A 23 -8.71 -14.43 -16.60
N LYS A 24 -8.86 -15.44 -15.75
CA LYS A 24 -10.06 -15.57 -14.92
C LYS A 24 -10.15 -14.32 -14.04
N PRO A 25 -11.33 -13.68 -13.96
CA PRO A 25 -11.53 -12.60 -13.01
C PRO A 25 -11.16 -13.12 -11.61
N LEU A 26 -10.42 -12.28 -10.88
CA LEU A 26 -10.01 -12.59 -9.52
C LEU A 26 -11.25 -12.95 -8.72
N LYS A 27 -11.19 -14.07 -8.00
CA LYS A 27 -12.26 -14.41 -7.06
C LYS A 27 -12.29 -13.35 -5.97
N GLN A 28 -13.46 -13.20 -5.35
CA GLN A 28 -13.61 -12.42 -4.14
C GLN A 28 -12.56 -12.92 -3.14
N ASP A 29 -11.62 -12.03 -2.75
CA ASP A 29 -10.50 -12.30 -1.84
C ASP A 29 -9.17 -12.82 -2.44
N GLU A 30 -9.00 -12.86 -3.77
CA GLU A 30 -7.67 -13.11 -4.38
C GLU A 30 -6.74 -11.87 -4.37
N GLY A 31 -7.21 -10.73 -3.86
CA GLY A 31 -6.44 -9.50 -3.72
C GLY A 31 -6.61 -8.85 -2.35
N ILE A 32 -5.56 -8.20 -1.89
CA ILE A 32 -5.52 -7.46 -0.63
C ILE A 32 -5.25 -5.99 -0.96
N LEU A 33 -6.13 -5.09 -0.52
CA LEU A 33 -5.98 -3.65 -0.75
C LEU A 33 -5.65 -2.94 0.56
N LEU A 34 -4.55 -2.18 0.55
CA LEU A 34 -4.18 -1.24 1.61
C LEU A 34 -4.34 0.18 1.06
N SER A 35 -5.30 0.95 1.56
CA SER A 35 -5.44 2.37 1.22
C SER A 35 -4.69 3.26 2.20
N GLY A 36 -4.20 4.41 1.74
CA GLY A 36 -3.46 5.37 2.58
C GLY A 36 -4.31 6.12 3.61
N CYS A 37 -5.62 6.21 3.37
CA CYS A 37 -6.56 6.94 4.21
C CYS A 37 -7.98 6.33 4.09
N GLN A 38 -8.91 6.84 4.88
CA GLN A 38 -10.34 6.57 4.71
C GLN A 38 -10.89 7.30 3.48
N ALA A 39 -12.10 6.95 3.06
CA ALA A 39 -12.71 7.47 1.84
C ALA A 39 -13.03 8.98 1.90
N ASP A 40 -13.15 9.52 3.11
CA ASP A 40 -13.42 10.93 3.42
C ASP A 40 -12.19 11.71 3.88
N GLU A 41 -11.00 11.11 3.74
CA GLU A 41 -9.71 11.68 4.14
C GLU A 41 -8.80 11.90 2.94
N GLU A 42 -7.75 12.71 3.13
CA GLU A 42 -6.71 12.97 2.14
C GLU A 42 -5.42 12.23 2.51
N CYS A 43 -4.85 11.52 1.53
CA CYS A 43 -3.53 10.91 1.68
C CYS A 43 -2.45 11.98 1.43
N GLN A 44 -1.58 12.19 2.40
CA GLN A 44 -0.63 13.29 2.41
C GLN A 44 0.73 12.89 1.82
N ASP A 45 1.28 13.78 0.99
CA ASP A 45 2.69 13.83 0.66
C ASP A 45 3.40 14.76 1.63
N VAL A 46 4.40 14.25 2.35
CA VAL A 46 5.22 15.04 3.27
C VAL A 46 6.37 15.64 2.50
N GLY A 47 6.45 16.97 2.47
CA GLY A 47 7.57 17.69 1.89
C GLY A 47 8.81 17.58 2.78
N GLY A 48 9.99 17.45 2.18
CA GLY A 48 11.24 17.56 2.93
C GLY A 48 11.39 18.97 3.52
N ILE A 49 11.98 19.08 4.71
CA ILE A 49 12.52 20.36 5.18
C ILE A 49 13.57 20.81 4.15
N GLU A 50 13.71 22.13 3.92
CA GLU A 50 14.48 22.76 2.81
C GLU A 50 15.93 22.22 2.59
N ASN A 51 16.46 21.40 3.49
CA ASN A 51 17.80 20.79 3.42
C ASN A 51 17.83 19.26 3.23
N GLU A 52 16.69 18.55 3.28
CA GLU A 52 16.67 17.07 3.23
C GLU A 52 16.16 16.49 1.90
N ASN A 53 15.59 17.30 1.00
CA ASN A 53 15.23 16.94 -0.39
C ASN A 53 14.45 15.62 -0.60
N GLN A 54 13.88 15.04 0.45
CA GLN A 54 13.21 13.75 0.38
C GLN A 54 11.74 13.93 0.72
N ALA A 55 10.95 14.23 -0.31
CA ALA A 55 9.52 14.11 -0.21
C ALA A 55 9.13 12.63 -0.15
N TYR A 56 8.09 12.30 0.61
CA TYR A 56 7.59 10.93 0.72
C TYR A 56 6.07 10.91 0.96
N GLY A 57 5.42 9.85 0.49
CA GLY A 57 4.03 9.58 0.87
C GLY A 57 3.96 9.10 2.32
N ALA A 58 3.14 9.74 3.14
CA ALA A 58 3.04 9.49 4.58
C ALA A 58 2.82 8.01 4.92
N PHE A 59 1.85 7.35 4.26
CA PHE A 59 1.53 5.95 4.55
C PHE A 59 2.64 4.99 4.11
N SER A 60 3.20 5.18 2.91
CA SER A 60 4.29 4.35 2.40
C SER A 60 5.52 4.44 3.32
N HIS A 61 5.84 5.63 3.80
CA HIS A 61 6.94 5.82 4.76
C HIS A 61 6.64 5.17 6.11
N ALA A 62 5.41 5.28 6.62
CA ALA A 62 5.00 4.61 7.85
C ALA A 62 5.16 3.08 7.77
N ILE A 63 4.81 2.46 6.64
CA ILE A 63 5.05 1.02 6.39
C ILE A 63 6.54 0.69 6.54
N LEU A 64 7.43 1.48 5.92
CA LEU A 64 8.87 1.27 6.00
C LEU A 64 9.37 1.32 7.45
N LEU A 65 8.96 2.35 8.21
CA LEU A 65 9.32 2.50 9.63
C LEU A 65 8.83 1.33 10.49
N VAL A 66 7.64 0.79 10.19
CA VAL A 66 7.12 -0.39 10.88
C VAL A 66 7.95 -1.63 10.55
N LEU A 67 8.27 -1.84 9.27
CA LEU A 67 9.06 -3.00 8.81
C LEU A 67 10.48 -2.98 9.38
N GLU A 68 11.13 -1.82 9.42
CA GLU A 68 12.48 -1.66 10.00
C GLU A 68 12.52 -2.00 11.49
N LYS A 69 11.47 -1.66 12.24
CA LYS A 69 11.38 -1.91 13.68
C LYS A 69 10.83 -3.30 14.03
N ASN A 70 10.22 -4.00 13.09
CA ASN A 70 9.58 -5.29 13.34
C ASN A 70 10.58 -6.44 13.18
N CYS A 71 10.86 -7.17 14.26
CA CYS A 71 11.65 -8.39 14.18
C CYS A 71 10.78 -9.56 13.70
N GLY A 72 10.98 -10.01 12.45
CA GLY A 72 10.33 -11.18 11.88
C GLY A 72 9.09 -10.87 11.03
N PRO A 73 8.33 -11.90 10.63
CA PRO A 73 7.12 -11.74 9.81
C PRO A 73 6.06 -10.90 10.52
N ILE A 74 5.30 -10.12 9.76
CA ILE A 74 4.18 -9.30 10.25
C ILE A 74 2.92 -9.61 9.47
N SER A 75 1.75 -9.72 10.11
CA SER A 75 0.50 -9.89 9.36
C SER A 75 0.04 -8.59 8.69
N TYR A 76 -0.80 -8.69 7.64
CA TYR A 76 -1.39 -7.50 7.00
C TYR A 76 -2.13 -6.60 8.01
N ARG A 77 -2.90 -7.21 8.92
CA ARG A 77 -3.60 -6.48 9.97
C ARG A 77 -2.65 -5.77 10.92
N GLU A 78 -1.59 -6.43 11.37
CA GLU A 78 -0.61 -5.81 12.26
C GLU A 78 0.14 -4.67 11.57
N LEU A 79 0.50 -4.83 10.29
CA LEU A 79 1.17 -3.78 9.52
C LEU A 79 0.32 -2.51 9.46
N VAL A 80 -0.96 -2.62 9.10
CA VAL A 80 -1.86 -1.46 8.99
C VAL A 80 -2.10 -0.81 10.36
N MET A 81 -2.32 -1.61 11.40
CA MET A 81 -2.52 -1.08 12.76
C MET A 81 -1.28 -0.37 13.30
N LYS A 82 -0.07 -0.93 13.09
CA LYS A 82 1.17 -0.26 13.49
C LYS A 82 1.45 0.98 12.66
N SER A 83 1.10 0.98 11.37
CA SER A 83 1.26 2.15 10.49
C SER A 83 0.34 3.29 10.92
N ARG A 84 -0.93 2.99 11.29
CA ARG A 84 -1.84 3.97 11.90
C ARG A 84 -1.23 4.60 13.15
N TYR A 85 -0.69 3.79 14.05
CA TYR A 85 -0.04 4.29 15.24
C TYR A 85 1.14 5.23 14.92
N VAL A 86 1.95 4.93 13.91
CA VAL A 86 3.03 5.83 13.47
C VAL A 86 2.47 7.18 13.03
N LEU A 87 1.41 7.19 12.22
CA LEU A 87 0.80 8.42 11.69
C LEU A 87 0.09 9.25 12.78
N GLU A 88 -0.65 8.61 13.68
CA GLU A 88 -1.36 9.26 14.79
C GLU A 88 -0.41 10.00 15.74
N ASN A 89 0.85 9.56 15.83
CA ASN A 89 1.88 10.18 16.66
C ASN A 89 2.70 11.27 15.93
N ASP A 90 2.37 11.57 14.67
CA ASP A 90 3.01 12.63 13.89
C ASP A 90 2.03 13.79 13.68
N GLU A 91 2.35 14.95 14.27
CA GLU A 91 1.50 16.14 14.25
C GLU A 91 1.18 16.67 12.84
N GLN A 92 2.01 16.37 11.84
CA GLN A 92 1.81 16.83 10.47
C GLN A 92 0.80 15.95 9.71
N ILE A 93 0.78 14.64 9.98
CA ILE A 93 0.09 13.64 9.14
C ILE A 93 -0.95 12.79 9.90
N LYS A 94 -1.24 13.11 11.17
CA LYS A 94 -2.21 12.40 12.02
C LYS A 94 -3.67 12.39 11.53
N THR A 95 -4.01 13.11 10.47
CA THR A 95 -5.39 13.18 9.96
C THR A 95 -5.75 12.04 9.01
N GLN A 96 -4.80 11.22 8.58
CA GLN A 96 -5.05 10.08 7.69
C GLN A 96 -4.97 8.73 8.43
N HIS A 97 -5.93 7.85 8.14
CA HIS A 97 -6.02 6.51 8.73
C HIS A 97 -6.04 5.44 7.63
N PRO A 98 -4.89 4.77 7.38
CA PRO A 98 -4.79 3.72 6.38
C PRO A 98 -5.80 2.59 6.59
N CYS A 99 -6.35 1.99 5.54
CA CYS A 99 -7.36 0.93 5.67
C CYS A 99 -6.92 -0.39 5.02
N LEU A 100 -7.42 -1.50 5.54
CA LEU A 100 -7.19 -2.85 5.03
C LEU A 100 -8.51 -3.43 4.51
N TYR A 101 -8.51 -3.87 3.26
CA TYR A 101 -9.66 -4.52 2.62
C TYR A 101 -9.24 -5.90 2.10
N CYS A 102 -9.66 -6.94 2.81
CA CYS A 102 -9.49 -8.35 2.49
C CYS A 102 -10.37 -9.18 3.43
N SER A 103 -10.38 -10.51 3.29
CA SER A 103 -10.97 -11.40 4.28
C SER A 103 -10.19 -11.41 5.59
N ASP A 104 -10.84 -11.96 6.60
CA ASP A 104 -10.26 -12.31 7.89
C ASP A 104 -9.05 -13.26 7.80
N GLU A 105 -9.04 -14.18 6.82
CA GLU A 105 -7.92 -15.10 6.60
C GLU A 105 -6.71 -14.33 6.08
N ASN A 106 -6.90 -13.54 5.02
CA ASN A 106 -5.87 -12.68 4.45
C ASN A 106 -5.38 -11.62 5.45
N ALA A 107 -6.24 -11.09 6.30
CA ALA A 107 -5.84 -10.12 7.32
C ALA A 107 -4.84 -10.72 8.34
N ARG A 108 -4.91 -12.03 8.59
CA ARG A 108 -4.01 -12.78 9.49
C ARG A 108 -2.80 -13.36 8.77
N ALA A 109 -2.80 -13.42 7.44
CA ALA A 109 -1.66 -13.86 6.65
C ALA A 109 -0.50 -12.86 6.76
N PHE A 110 0.73 -13.34 6.54
CA PHE A 110 1.91 -12.51 6.54
C PHE A 110 1.92 -11.53 5.35
N PHE A 111 2.40 -10.31 5.62
CA PHE A 111 2.57 -9.28 4.62
C PHE A 111 3.60 -9.73 3.59
N LEU A 112 3.15 -9.89 2.33
CA LEU A 112 3.95 -10.41 1.22
C LEU A 112 4.63 -11.76 1.55
N CYS A 113 5.62 -12.17 0.75
CA CYS A 113 6.32 -13.45 0.89
C CYS A 113 7.33 -13.44 2.06
N GLN A 114 6.85 -13.17 3.28
CA GLN A 114 7.65 -13.22 4.52
C GLN A 114 7.61 -14.60 5.21
N GLY A 115 7.06 -15.62 4.55
CA GLY A 115 6.92 -17.00 5.04
C GLY A 115 7.28 -18.05 4.01
#